data_AF-A0A836XGT3-F1
#
_entry.id   AF-A0A836XGT3-F1
#
_cell.length_a   1.000
_cell.length_b   1.000
_cell.length_c   1.000
_cell.angle_alpha   90.00
_cell.angle_beta   90.00
_cell.angle_gamma   90.00
#
_symmetry.space_group_name_H-M   'P 1'
#
loop_
_entity.id
_entity.type
_entity.pdbx_description
1 polymer ?
#
loop_
_entity_poly.entity_id
_entity_poly.type
_entity_poly.pdbx_seq_one_letter_code
_entity_poly.pdbx_strand_id
1 'polypeptide(L)' 'MWDKLTSFVKEVRTEFTKVSWPTREDLISSTSVVLAFSAVFAVFIGMFDLIISFIWGILLGQ' A
#
# COMPACT_ATOMS: atom_id res chain seq x y z
N MET A 1 35.24 -14.09 -19.05
CA MET A 1 33.90 -14.34 -18.48
C MET A 1 33.67 -13.49 -17.23
N TRP A 2 34.64 -13.42 -16.31
CA TRP A 2 34.62 -12.53 -15.15
C TRP A 2 34.48 -11.03 -15.49
N ASP A 3 35.08 -10.55 -16.58
CA ASP A 3 34.99 -9.13 -16.99
C ASP A 3 33.57 -8.68 -17.35
N LYS A 4 32.74 -9.60 -17.89
CA LYS A 4 31.35 -9.31 -18.22
C LYS A 4 30.51 -9.10 -16.95
N LEU A 5 30.79 -9.88 -15.91
CA LEU A 5 30.07 -9.80 -14.63
C LEU A 5 30.40 -8.48 -13.91
N THR A 6 31.68 -8.07 -13.92
CA THR A 6 32.09 -6.78 -13.34
C THR A 6 31.52 -5.58 -14.08
N SER A 7 31.43 -5.63 -15.42
CA SER A 7 30.76 -4.59 -16.20
C SER A 7 29.26 -4.54 -15.92
N PHE A 8 28.58 -5.69 -15.81
CA PHE A 8 27.16 -5.76 -15.47
C PHE A 8 26.84 -5.11 -14.12
N VAL A 9 27.62 -5.40 -13.08
CA VAL A 9 27.41 -4.79 -11.74
C VAL A 9 27.66 -3.27 -11.77
N LYS A 10 28.62 -2.82 -12.58
CA LYS A 10 28.92 -1.39 -12.75
C LYS A 10 27.81 -0.65 -13.48
N GLU A 11 27.23 -1.26 -14.52
CA GLU A 11 26.07 -0.73 -15.24
C GLU A 11 24.83 -0.69 -14.35
N VAL A 12 24.53 -1.76 -13.61
CA VAL A 12 23.41 -1.82 -12.65
C VAL A 12 23.55 -0.71 -11.61
N ARG A 13 24.72 -0.52 -11.01
CA ARG A 13 24.94 0.58 -10.05
C ARG A 13 24.68 1.97 -10.67
N THR A 14 25.04 2.14 -11.94
CA THR A 14 24.82 3.40 -12.67
C THR A 14 23.33 3.66 -12.91
N GLU A 15 22.56 2.63 -13.29
CA GLU A 15 21.10 2.73 -13.45
C GLU A 15 20.36 2.91 -12.11
N PHE A 16 20.83 2.26 -11.04
CA PHE A 16 20.31 2.48 -9.68
C PHE A 16 20.50 3.93 -9.19
N THR A 17 21.48 4.66 -9.75
CA THR A 17 21.68 6.08 -9.40
C THR A 17 20.67 6.99 -10.10
N LYS A 18 20.03 6.52 -11.18
CA LYS A 18 18.91 7.22 -11.84
C LYS A 18 17.57 6.96 -11.14
N VAL A 19 17.53 6.07 -10.15
CA VAL A 19 16.34 5.86 -9.33
C VAL A 19 16.16 7.08 -8.44
N SER A 20 15.24 7.96 -8.86
CA SER A 20 14.76 9.08 -8.08
C SER A 20 13.95 8.55 -6.90
N TRP A 21 14.61 8.29 -5.78
CA TRP A 21 13.92 7.99 -4.54
C TRP A 21 13.09 9.21 -4.12
N PRO A 22 11.80 9.02 -3.81
CA PRO A 22 10.95 10.10 -3.34
C PRO A 22 11.53 10.70 -2.06
N THR A 23 11.36 12.01 -1.90
CA THR A 23 11.83 12.68 -0.69
C THR A 23 11.00 12.24 0.52
N ARG A 24 11.52 12.44 1.73
CA ARG A 24 10.80 12.06 2.97
C ARG A 24 9.43 12.73 3.07
N GLU A 25 9.28 13.93 2.52
CA GLU A 25 8.01 14.66 2.47
C GLU A 25 7.00 14.00 1.53
N ASP A 26 7.44 13.58 0.32
CA ASP A 26 6.57 12.89 -0.64
C ASP A 26 6.06 11.55 -0.11
N LEU A 27 6.92 10.84 0.63
CA LEU A 27 6.58 9.57 1.29
C LEU A 27 5.51 9.77 2.36
N ILE A 28 5.64 10.81 3.19
CA ILE A 28 4.67 11.12 4.25
C ILE A 28 3.35 11.58 3.63
N SER A 29 3.40 12.49 2.65
CA SER A 29 2.22 12.98 1.94
C SER A 29 1.44 11.84 1.31
N SER A 30 2.12 10.98 0.54
CA SER A 30 1.49 9.83 -0.13
C SER A 30 0.90 8.83 0.87
N THR A 31 1.60 8.55 1.98
CA THR A 31 1.10 7.63 3.02
C THR A 31 -0.10 8.21 3.77
N SER A 32 -0.11 9.53 4.00
CA SER A 32 -1.22 10.20 4.72
C SER A 32 -2.53 10.11 3.95
N VAL A 33 -2.49 10.26 2.62
CA VAL A 33 -3.67 10.10 1.76
C VAL A 33 -4.17 8.66 1.83
N VAL A 34 -3.28 7.68 1.69
CA VAL A 34 -3.65 6.26 1.78
C VAL A 34 -4.29 5.93 3.14
N LEU A 35 -3.76 6.45 4.24
CA LEU A 35 -4.33 6.29 5.57
C LEU A 35 -5.75 6.88 5.68
N ALA A 36 -5.96 8.09 5.14
CA ALA A 36 -7.28 8.72 5.13
C ALA A 36 -8.30 7.90 4.33
N PHE A 37 -7.94 7.45 3.12
CA PHE A 37 -8.80 6.58 2.32
C PHE A 37 -9.09 5.26 3.04
N SER A 38 -8.06 4.60 3.60
CA SER A 38 -8.23 3.35 4.34
C SER A 38 -9.16 3.51 5.55
N ALA A 39 -9.08 4.63 6.28
CA ALA A 39 -9.98 4.92 7.39
C ALA A 39 -11.45 5.06 6.93
N VAL A 40 -11.69 5.74 5.80
CA VAL A 40 -13.03 5.85 5.21
C VAL A 40 -13.59 4.48 4.84
N PHE A 41 -12.78 3.64 4.17
CA PHE A 41 -13.20 2.27 3.83
C PHE A 41 -13.44 1.41 5.06
N ALA A 42 -12.61 1.53 6.11
CA ALA A 42 -12.80 0.80 7.36
C ALA A 42 -14.14 1.15 8.03
N VAL A 43 -14.50 2.42 8.08
CA VAL A 43 -15.81 2.86 8.62
C VAL A 43 -16.94 2.36 7.74
N PHE A 44 -16.81 2.47 6.41
CA PHE A 44 -17.83 2.01 5.47
C PHE A 44 -18.09 0.51 5.60
N ILE A 45 -17.04 -0.31 5.53
CA ILE A 45 -17.15 -1.77 5.64
C ILE A 45 -17.68 -2.15 7.03
N GLY A 46 -17.15 -1.55 8.10
CA GLY A 46 -17.63 -1.82 9.46
C GLY A 46 -19.11 -1.49 9.65
N MET A 47 -19.62 -0.44 9.01
CA MET A 47 -21.05 -0.14 9.02
C MET A 47 -21.87 -1.22 8.30
N PHE A 48 -21.38 -1.72 7.16
CA PHE A 48 -22.01 -2.85 6.46
C PHE A 48 -22.00 -4.12 7.30
N ASP A 49 -20.89 -4.43 7.98
CA ASP A 49 -20.78 -5.59 8.86
C ASP A 49 -21.82 -5.55 9.99
N LEU A 50 -22.07 -4.36 10.57
CA LEU A 50 -23.09 -4.17 11.60
C LEU A 50 -24.51 -4.36 11.05
N ILE A 51 -24.81 -3.78 9.88
CA ILE A 51 -26.11 -3.91 9.23
C ILE A 51 -26.39 -5.38 8.90
N ILE A 52 -25.40 -6.06 8.31
CA ILE A 52 -25.49 -7.46 7.94
C ILE A 52 -25.68 -8.31 9.21
N SER A 53 -24.88 -8.09 10.26
CA SER A 53 -25.01 -8.82 11.53
C SER A 53 -26.38 -8.63 12.19
N PHE A 54 -26.94 -7.42 12.12
CA PHE A 54 -28.28 -7.14 12.63
C PHE A 54 -29.37 -7.87 11.84
N ILE A 55 -29.27 -7.87 10.51
CA ILE A 55 -30.19 -8.58 9.61
C ILE A 55 -30.11 -10.10 9.85
N TRP A 56 -28.91 -10.65 9.99
CA TRP A 56 -28.72 -12.07 10.32
C TRP A 56 -29.30 -12.43 11.69
N GLY A 57 -29.16 -11.57 12.70
CA GLY A 57 -29.77 -11.78 14.02
C GLY A 57 -31.30 -11.89 13.94
N ILE A 58 -31.93 -10.99 13.19
CA ILE A 58 -33.39 -11.01 12.96
C ILE A 58 -33.82 -12.25 12.16
N LEU A 59 -33.06 -12.63 11.13
CA LEU A 59 -33.41 -13.76 10.25
C LEU A 59 -33.21 -15.14 10.91
N LEU A 60 -32.19 -15.30 11.76
CA LEU A 60 -31.92 -16.55 12.48
C LEU A 60 -32.83 -16.76 13.70
N GLY A 61 -33.69 -15.78 14.03
CA GLY A 61 -34.77 -15.95 14.99
C GLY A 61 -34.32 -16.05 16.45
N GLN A 62 -33.33 -15.25 16.87
CA GLN A 62 -33.17 -14.83 18.26
C GLN A 62 -33.78 -13.44 18.47
#